data_AF-A0A9X3LND2-F1
#
_entry.id   AF-A0A9X3LND2-F1
#
_cell.length_a   1.000
_cell.length_b   1.000
_cell.length_c   1.000
_cell.angle_alpha   90.00
_cell.angle_beta   90.00
_cell.angle_gamma   90.00
#
_symmetry.space_group_name_H-M   'P 1'
#
loop_
_entity.id
_entity.type
_entity.pdbx_description
1 polymer ?
#
loop_
_entity_poly.entity_id
_entity_poly.type
_entity_poly.pdbx_seq_one_letter_code
_entity_poly.pdbx_strand_id
1 'polypeptide(L)'
;MAISDIYWKNNPGRPGAWEVAGLRWLAEAPGGAPVVSVHEHDARGLGIDRVEPMTPTRAMAEDFGRKLAATHAAGAPHFGFSPTGESGFQGPNDNLLELPLKPSESWGEFYADVCLSPLVAGVFGGASLAGTSQSAPGTGAGSATADVPAEVTRLLEALRAGQLDDGTPPARIHGDLWAGNVLWGKVASRNRASRNKEGGILIDPSAHGGHPRADLAALWLFGAPHLSSIEGAYFEASPHVDGWGTGAQSVDLHQQHLLWLHAAVFGGGYVGEAVAGAGRVVREL
;
A
#
# COMPACT_ATOMS: atom_id res chain seq x y z
N MET A 1 -17.32 -29.38 14.03
CA MET A 1 -16.65 -28.34 14.84
C MET A 1 -17.14 -27.00 14.36
N ALA A 2 -17.57 -26.11 15.26
CA ALA A 2 -17.87 -24.73 14.86
C ALA A 2 -16.57 -24.09 14.36
N ILE A 3 -16.59 -23.50 13.17
CA ILE A 3 -15.46 -22.73 12.66
C ILE A 3 -15.31 -21.50 13.57
N SER A 4 -14.11 -21.28 14.09
CA SER A 4 -13.81 -20.08 14.89
C SER A 4 -14.05 -18.83 14.06
N ASP A 5 -14.74 -17.84 14.62
CA ASP A 5 -14.97 -16.53 14.01
C ASP A 5 -13.72 -15.64 13.99
N ILE A 6 -12.62 -16.14 14.56
CA ILE A 6 -11.30 -15.52 14.55
C ILE A 6 -10.35 -16.27 13.61
N TYR A 7 -9.58 -15.52 12.82
CA TYR A 7 -8.42 -15.98 12.08
C TYR A 7 -7.15 -15.51 12.78
N TRP A 8 -6.25 -16.44 13.10
CA TRP A 8 -4.97 -16.11 13.75
C TRP A 8 -3.88 -15.93 12.70
N LYS A 9 -3.22 -14.77 12.71
CA LYS A 9 -2.09 -14.44 11.85
C LYS A 9 -0.80 -14.44 12.66
N ASN A 10 0.20 -15.21 12.20
CA ASN A 10 1.53 -15.22 12.79
C ASN A 10 2.34 -14.05 12.24
N ASN A 11 2.36 -12.94 12.99
CA ASN A 11 3.11 -11.74 12.67
C ASN A 11 3.66 -11.12 13.97
N PRO A 12 4.78 -11.64 14.51
CA PRO A 12 5.26 -11.25 15.83
C PRO A 12 5.99 -9.90 15.81
N GLY A 13 6.15 -9.30 16.99
CA GLY A 13 7.04 -8.15 17.20
C GLY A 13 6.52 -6.83 16.62
N ARG A 14 7.45 -5.96 16.21
CA ARG A 14 7.12 -4.61 15.68
C ARG A 14 6.22 -4.64 14.44
N PRO A 15 6.42 -5.55 13.47
CA PRO A 15 5.52 -5.64 12.31
C PRO A 15 4.08 -6.00 12.68
N GLY A 16 3.86 -6.90 13.63
CA GLY A 16 2.52 -7.20 14.14
C GLY A 16 1.87 -6.00 14.82
N ALA A 17 2.61 -5.31 15.69
CA ALA A 17 2.12 -4.10 16.34
C ALA A 17 1.77 -2.98 15.35
N TRP A 18 2.59 -2.84 14.30
CA TRP A 18 2.35 -1.93 13.19
C TRP A 18 1.06 -2.25 12.45
N GLU A 19 0.88 -3.52 12.04
CA GLU A 19 -0.32 -3.97 11.34
C GLU A 19 -1.57 -3.73 12.18
N VAL A 20 -1.54 -4.04 13.48
CA VAL A 20 -2.65 -3.77 14.41
C VAL A 20 -3.00 -2.28 14.43
N ALA A 21 -2.01 -1.40 14.49
CA ALA A 21 -2.23 0.05 14.48
C ALA A 21 -2.81 0.51 13.14
N GLY A 22 -2.30 -0.01 12.02
CA GLY A 22 -2.81 0.27 10.68
C GLY A 22 -4.25 -0.17 10.47
N LEU A 23 -4.60 -1.39 10.88
CA LEU A 23 -5.97 -1.91 10.80
C LEU A 23 -6.95 -1.07 11.63
N ARG A 24 -6.57 -0.70 12.86
CA ARG A 24 -7.39 0.14 13.74
C ARG A 24 -7.56 1.54 13.17
N TRP A 25 -6.47 2.14 12.70
CA TRP A 25 -6.50 3.45 12.06
C TRP A 25 -7.42 3.38 10.84
N LEU A 26 -7.18 2.53 9.84
CA LEU A 26 -8.08 2.44 8.67
C LEU A 26 -9.58 2.28 9.04
N ALA A 27 -9.89 1.51 10.09
CA ALA A 27 -11.27 1.31 10.56
C ALA A 27 -11.95 2.55 11.19
N GLU A 28 -11.20 3.59 11.56
CA GLU A 28 -11.75 4.85 12.09
C GLU A 28 -12.34 5.77 11.00
N ALA A 29 -12.08 5.49 9.71
CA ALA A 29 -12.57 6.33 8.63
C ALA A 29 -14.12 6.29 8.55
N PRO A 30 -14.83 7.42 8.74
CA PRO A 30 -16.29 7.44 8.70
C PRO A 30 -16.81 7.06 7.31
N GLY A 31 -17.61 5.99 7.24
CA GLY A 31 -18.12 5.47 5.95
C GLY A 31 -17.06 4.81 5.07
N GLY A 32 -15.86 4.57 5.60
CA GLY A 32 -14.74 3.95 4.90
C GLY A 32 -14.97 2.49 4.54
N ALA A 33 -14.05 1.94 3.74
CA ALA A 33 -14.03 0.53 3.37
C ALA A 33 -13.96 -0.35 4.64
N PRO A 34 -14.71 -1.46 4.72
CA PRO A 34 -14.67 -2.30 5.89
C PRO A 34 -13.28 -2.93 6.03
N VAL A 35 -12.71 -2.85 7.23
CA VAL A 35 -11.40 -3.44 7.59
C VAL A 35 -11.64 -4.57 8.58
N VAL A 36 -10.84 -5.64 8.52
CA VAL A 36 -10.89 -6.68 9.59
C VAL A 36 -10.59 -6.07 10.96
N SER A 37 -11.35 -6.49 11.96
CA SER A 37 -11.18 -6.05 13.35
C SER A 37 -10.13 -6.90 14.04
N VAL A 38 -9.28 -6.28 14.87
CA VAL A 38 -8.33 -6.98 15.74
C VAL A 38 -9.02 -7.31 17.06
N HIS A 39 -9.14 -8.60 17.39
CA HIS A 39 -9.73 -9.09 18.64
C HIS A 39 -8.68 -9.29 19.73
N GLU A 40 -7.50 -9.75 19.35
CA GLU A 40 -6.40 -10.10 20.24
C GLU A 40 -5.05 -9.86 19.54
N HIS A 41 -4.03 -9.50 20.31
CA HIS A 41 -2.67 -9.29 19.83
C HIS A 41 -1.71 -9.63 20.98
N ASP A 42 -0.79 -10.57 20.73
CA ASP A 42 0.25 -10.99 21.67
C ASP A 42 1.62 -11.08 20.98
N ALA A 43 2.64 -11.55 21.70
CA ALA A 43 4.01 -11.66 21.18
C ALA A 43 4.16 -12.59 19.95
N ARG A 44 3.16 -13.43 19.64
CA ARG A 44 3.16 -14.38 18.53
C ARG A 44 2.38 -13.87 17.32
N GLY A 45 1.57 -12.83 17.46
CA GLY A 45 0.77 -12.29 16.37
C GLY A 45 -0.59 -11.77 16.80
N LEU A 46 -1.55 -11.79 15.88
CA LEU A 46 -2.85 -11.15 16.05
C LEU A 46 -4.00 -12.06 15.60
N GLY A 47 -5.09 -12.02 16.36
CA GLY A 47 -6.37 -12.61 16.01
C GLY A 47 -7.28 -11.56 15.39
N ILE A 48 -7.66 -11.77 14.13
CA ILE A 48 -8.50 -10.85 13.35
C ILE A 48 -9.82 -11.51 12.95
N ASP A 49 -10.77 -10.70 12.47
CA ASP A 49 -12.00 -11.21 11.87
C ASP A 49 -11.74 -12.31 10.83
N ARG A 50 -12.43 -13.44 10.95
CA ARG A 50 -12.53 -14.39 9.83
C ARG A 50 -13.54 -13.86 8.80
N VAL A 51 -13.11 -13.78 7.54
CA VAL A 51 -13.99 -13.44 6.41
C VAL A 51 -14.43 -14.73 5.70
N GLU A 52 -15.73 -14.91 5.57
CA GLU A 52 -16.34 -15.97 4.76
C GLU A 52 -16.39 -15.50 3.30
N PRO A 53 -15.70 -16.18 2.36
CA PRO A 53 -15.62 -15.73 0.98
C PRO A 53 -16.97 -15.72 0.27
N MET A 54 -17.17 -14.71 -0.58
CA MET A 54 -18.32 -14.58 -1.48
C MET A 54 -17.83 -14.25 -2.89
N THR A 55 -18.64 -14.58 -3.89
CA THR A 55 -18.35 -14.17 -5.27
C THR A 55 -18.50 -12.65 -5.38
N PRO A 56 -17.46 -11.92 -5.83
CA PRO A 56 -17.54 -10.48 -6.01
C PRO A 56 -18.59 -10.13 -7.05
N THR A 57 -19.51 -9.24 -6.69
CA THR A 57 -20.51 -8.68 -7.62
C THR A 57 -20.12 -7.26 -8.00
N ARG A 58 -20.64 -6.79 -9.15
CA ARG A 58 -20.49 -5.39 -9.56
C ARG A 58 -20.95 -4.41 -8.48
N ALA A 59 -22.08 -4.68 -7.83
CA ALA A 59 -22.62 -3.81 -6.78
C ALA A 59 -21.70 -3.74 -5.55
N MET A 60 -21.11 -4.86 -5.13
CA MET A 60 -20.09 -4.88 -4.06
C MET A 60 -18.86 -4.07 -4.46
N ALA A 61 -18.45 -4.15 -5.72
CA ALA A 61 -17.30 -3.41 -6.24
C ALA A 61 -17.53 -1.90 -6.29
N GLU A 62 -18.71 -1.46 -6.74
CA GLU A 62 -19.08 -0.04 -6.70
C GLU A 62 -19.18 0.48 -5.26
N ASP A 63 -19.77 -0.30 -4.35
CA ASP A 63 -19.81 0.05 -2.92
C ASP A 63 -18.41 0.14 -2.32
N PHE A 64 -17.53 -0.81 -2.63
CA PHE A 64 -16.13 -0.76 -2.22
C PHE A 64 -15.42 0.49 -2.74
N GLY A 65 -15.59 0.85 -4.02
CA GLY A 65 -15.02 2.08 -4.60
C GLY A 65 -15.43 3.35 -3.86
N ARG A 66 -16.74 3.52 -3.59
CA ARG A 66 -17.25 4.66 -2.82
C ARG A 66 -16.73 4.70 -1.38
N LYS A 67 -16.61 3.54 -0.75
CA LYS A 67 -16.10 3.43 0.61
C LYS A 67 -14.60 3.65 0.69
N LEU A 68 -13.83 3.23 -0.31
CA LEU A 68 -12.40 3.52 -0.42
C LEU A 68 -12.17 5.04 -0.57
N ALA A 69 -13.00 5.72 -1.36
CA ALA A 69 -13.00 7.17 -1.45
C ALA A 69 -13.24 7.84 -0.08
N ALA A 70 -14.20 7.34 0.70
CA ALA A 70 -14.45 7.82 2.06
C ALA A 70 -13.26 7.52 3.01
N THR A 71 -12.59 6.37 2.87
CA THR A 71 -11.35 6.06 3.61
C THR A 71 -10.29 7.12 3.35
N HIS A 72 -10.02 7.42 2.09
CA HIS A 72 -9.03 8.42 1.71
C HIS A 72 -9.41 9.83 2.17
N ALA A 73 -10.68 10.21 2.03
CA ALA A 73 -11.21 11.52 2.42
C ALA A 73 -11.17 11.76 3.94
N ALA A 74 -11.07 10.71 4.77
CA ALA A 74 -10.85 10.86 6.21
C ALA A 74 -9.49 11.51 6.55
N GLY A 75 -8.56 11.53 5.58
CA GLY A 75 -7.30 12.26 5.66
C GLY A 75 -6.26 11.68 6.62
N ALA A 76 -5.06 12.23 6.54
CA ALA A 76 -3.96 11.99 7.48
C ALA A 76 -3.31 13.34 7.89
N PRO A 77 -2.66 13.42 9.05
CA PRO A 77 -2.01 14.66 9.50
C PRO A 77 -0.93 15.21 8.56
N HIS A 78 -0.16 14.34 7.90
CA HIS A 78 0.90 14.71 6.97
C HIS A 78 1.28 13.51 6.08
N PHE A 79 2.03 13.76 5.01
CA PHE A 79 2.70 12.68 4.26
C PHE A 79 3.71 11.96 5.16
N GLY A 80 3.76 10.64 5.07
CA GLY A 80 4.54 9.80 5.96
C GLY A 80 3.99 9.68 7.38
N PHE A 81 2.72 10.05 7.60
CA PHE A 81 2.07 9.80 8.89
C PHE A 81 2.05 8.32 9.22
N SER A 82 2.37 8.01 10.47
CA SER A 82 2.49 6.68 11.00
C SER A 82 1.49 6.47 12.15
N PRO A 83 0.60 5.47 12.10
CA PRO A 83 -0.33 5.20 13.18
C PRO A 83 0.32 4.84 14.53
N THR A 84 1.59 4.41 14.52
CA THR A 84 2.36 4.13 15.75
C THR A 84 3.28 5.28 16.15
N GLY A 85 3.52 6.25 15.27
CA GLY A 85 4.55 7.28 15.43
C GLY A 85 5.98 6.81 15.12
N GLU A 86 6.17 5.56 14.67
CA GLU A 86 7.47 4.99 14.27
C GLU A 86 7.51 4.65 12.76
N SER A 87 8.67 4.21 12.25
CA SER A 87 8.75 3.57 10.93
C SER A 87 7.74 2.43 10.79
N GLY A 88 7.20 2.27 9.58
CA GLY A 88 6.33 1.16 9.20
C GLY A 88 7.10 0.00 8.58
N PHE A 89 6.34 -0.95 8.02
CA PHE A 89 6.87 -2.12 7.34
C PHE A 89 6.12 -2.38 6.03
N GLN A 90 6.81 -2.91 5.03
CA GLN A 90 6.29 -3.19 3.68
C GLN A 90 6.86 -4.49 3.13
N GLY A 91 6.14 -5.15 2.22
CA GLY A 91 6.54 -6.43 1.63
C GLY A 91 5.95 -7.65 2.34
N PRO A 92 6.26 -8.87 1.88
CA PRO A 92 5.68 -10.10 2.43
C PRO A 92 6.25 -10.40 3.82
N ASN A 93 5.48 -11.10 4.67
CA ASN A 93 5.85 -11.37 6.07
C ASN A 93 7.21 -12.08 6.24
N ASP A 94 7.64 -12.88 5.27
CA ASP A 94 8.92 -13.59 5.27
C ASP A 94 10.10 -12.75 4.77
N ASN A 95 9.83 -11.59 4.15
CA ASN A 95 10.84 -10.63 3.68
C ASN A 95 10.36 -9.18 3.85
N LEU A 96 9.97 -8.82 5.09
CA LEU A 96 9.54 -7.48 5.44
C LEU A 96 10.70 -6.49 5.41
N LEU A 97 10.48 -5.39 4.71
CA LEU A 97 11.38 -4.24 4.65
C LEU A 97 10.84 -3.13 5.54
N GLU A 98 11.74 -2.33 6.11
CA GLU A 98 11.35 -1.11 6.81
C GLU A 98 10.80 -0.09 5.79
N LEU A 99 9.68 0.56 6.14
CA LEU A 99 9.19 1.76 5.48
C LEU A 99 9.52 2.93 6.41
N PRO A 100 10.54 3.76 6.11
CA PRO A 100 11.08 4.73 7.06
C PRO A 100 10.20 5.99 7.16
N LEU A 101 8.96 5.79 7.58
CA LEU A 101 7.92 6.82 7.70
C LEU A 101 8.41 7.96 8.57
N LYS A 102 8.41 9.15 7.98
CA LYS A 102 8.74 10.42 8.60
C LYS A 102 7.87 11.51 7.97
N PRO A 103 7.53 12.57 8.72
CA PRO A 103 6.87 13.73 8.14
C PRO A 103 7.69 14.32 6.98
N SER A 104 6.99 14.74 5.93
CA SER A 104 7.54 15.45 4.77
C SER A 104 6.66 16.64 4.43
N GLU A 105 7.25 17.69 3.85
CA GLU A 105 6.54 18.95 3.55
C GLU A 105 5.68 18.84 2.28
N SER A 106 6.06 17.98 1.34
CA SER A 106 5.32 17.71 0.11
C SER A 106 5.20 16.21 -0.19
N TRP A 107 4.29 15.88 -1.12
CA TRP A 107 4.13 14.51 -1.58
C TRP A 107 5.38 14.00 -2.31
N GLY A 108 5.93 14.80 -3.22
CA GLY A 108 7.08 14.44 -4.04
C GLY A 108 8.33 14.18 -3.20
N GLU A 109 8.58 15.00 -2.17
CA GLU A 109 9.66 14.75 -1.20
C GLU A 109 9.45 13.41 -0.48
N PHE A 110 8.25 13.19 0.08
CA PHE A 110 7.90 11.92 0.74
C PHE A 110 8.11 10.72 -0.19
N TYR A 111 7.55 10.79 -1.39
CA TYR A 111 7.59 9.69 -2.34
C TYR A 111 9.02 9.39 -2.80
N ALA A 112 9.82 10.42 -3.10
CA ALA A 112 11.21 10.24 -3.48
C ALA A 112 12.08 9.68 -2.34
N ASP A 113 12.01 10.26 -1.14
CA ASP A 113 13.01 10.01 -0.10
C ASP A 113 12.59 8.91 0.89
N VAL A 114 11.29 8.71 1.10
CA VAL A 114 10.78 7.68 2.01
C VAL A 114 10.38 6.42 1.26
N CYS A 115 9.67 6.55 0.14
CA CYS A 115 9.17 5.39 -0.61
C CYS A 115 10.22 4.83 -1.58
N LEU A 116 10.74 5.66 -2.50
CA LEU A 116 11.52 5.17 -3.63
C LEU A 116 13.01 4.99 -3.34
N SER A 117 13.68 6.02 -2.79
CA SER A 117 15.14 6.03 -2.64
C SER A 117 15.69 4.85 -1.82
N PRO A 118 15.08 4.44 -0.69
CA PRO A 118 15.56 3.28 0.06
C PRO A 118 15.51 1.98 -0.76
N LEU A 119 14.45 1.79 -1.56
CA LEU A 119 14.26 0.61 -2.40
C LEU A 119 15.23 0.61 -3.58
N VAL A 120 15.39 1.75 -4.27
CA VAL A 120 16.37 1.92 -5.35
C VAL A 120 17.80 1.67 -4.83
N ALA A 121 18.14 2.22 -3.67
CA ALA A 121 19.44 2.00 -3.04
C ALA A 121 19.65 0.52 -2.66
N GLY A 122 18.60 -0.17 -2.19
CA GLY A 122 18.65 -1.61 -1.93
C GLY A 122 18.91 -2.44 -3.19
N VAL A 123 18.30 -2.07 -4.32
CA VAL A 123 18.48 -2.77 -5.60
C VAL A 123 19.86 -2.54 -6.23
N PHE A 124 20.37 -1.30 -6.23
CA PHE A 124 21.60 -0.93 -6.95
C PHE A 124 22.86 -0.82 -6.06
N GLY A 125 22.68 -0.48 -4.78
CA GLY A 125 23.78 -0.22 -3.85
C GLY A 125 24.40 -1.47 -3.22
N GLY A 126 23.92 -2.67 -3.54
CA GLY A 126 24.39 -3.93 -2.94
C GLY A 126 24.09 -4.05 -1.43
N ALA A 127 23.38 -3.09 -0.85
CA ALA A 127 22.92 -3.14 0.52
C ALA A 127 21.71 -4.07 0.59
N SER A 128 21.87 -5.23 1.22
CA SER A 128 20.73 -6.01 1.68
C SER A 128 19.88 -5.11 2.58
N LEU A 129 18.66 -4.78 2.14
CA LEU A 129 17.69 -4.16 3.03
C LEU A 129 17.45 -5.18 4.14
N ALA A 130 17.91 -4.88 5.35
CA ALA A 130 17.91 -5.85 6.43
C ALA A 130 16.46 -6.23 6.78
N GLY A 131 16.01 -7.37 6.25
CA GLY A 131 14.75 -7.97 6.63
C GLY A 131 14.82 -8.46 8.08
N THR A 132 13.75 -8.28 8.85
CA THR A 132 13.70 -8.65 10.28
C THR A 132 13.57 -10.16 10.53
N SER A 133 13.71 -11.01 9.51
CA SER A 133 13.56 -12.46 9.62
C SER A 133 14.91 -13.16 9.39
N GLN A 134 15.37 -13.92 10.39
CA GLN A 134 16.46 -14.87 10.22
C GLN A 134 15.98 -16.04 9.33
N SER A 135 16.69 -16.25 8.22
CA SER A 135 16.85 -17.51 7.45
C SER A 135 16.15 -17.58 6.08
N ALA A 136 16.90 -17.24 5.02
CA ALA A 136 17.23 -18.17 3.94
C ALA A 136 18.54 -17.68 3.27
N PRO A 137 19.51 -18.56 2.94
CA PRO A 137 20.68 -18.18 2.16
C PRO A 137 20.26 -17.98 0.69
N GLY A 138 19.75 -16.80 0.38
CA GLY A 138 19.60 -16.33 -1.00
C GLY A 138 20.99 -16.12 -1.59
N THR A 139 21.25 -16.78 -2.70
CA THR A 139 22.49 -16.78 -3.48
C THR A 139 23.16 -15.41 -3.49
N GLY A 140 24.31 -15.31 -2.80
CA GLY A 140 25.23 -14.20 -2.94
C GLY A 140 25.71 -14.11 -4.37
N ALA A 141 25.01 -13.33 -5.20
CA ALA A 141 25.64 -12.68 -6.33
C ALA A 141 26.45 -11.52 -5.74
N GLY A 142 27.75 -11.76 -5.53
CA GLY A 142 28.68 -10.65 -5.45
C GLY A 142 28.48 -9.81 -6.72
N SER A 143 28.16 -8.53 -6.59
CA SER A 143 27.97 -7.68 -7.75
C SER A 143 28.43 -6.27 -7.41
N ALA A 144 29.21 -5.71 -8.31
CA ALA A 144 29.55 -4.30 -8.35
C ALA A 144 28.30 -3.46 -8.13
N THR A 145 28.45 -2.35 -7.41
CA THR A 145 27.48 -1.26 -7.38
C THR A 145 27.11 -0.92 -8.82
N ALA A 146 25.89 -1.25 -9.23
CA ALA A 146 25.41 -0.88 -10.55
C ALA A 146 24.96 0.57 -10.49
N ASP A 147 25.29 1.35 -11.52
CA ASP A 147 24.83 2.74 -11.59
C ASP A 147 23.30 2.78 -11.69
N VAL A 148 22.68 3.67 -10.90
CA VAL A 148 21.24 3.92 -10.98
C VAL A 148 20.92 4.50 -12.37
N PRO A 149 19.94 3.96 -13.11
CA PRO A 149 19.56 4.48 -14.43
C PRO A 149 19.20 5.97 -14.40
N ALA A 150 19.60 6.71 -15.44
CA ALA A 150 19.49 8.17 -15.48
C ALA A 150 18.03 8.66 -15.36
N GLU A 151 17.07 7.92 -15.91
CA GLU A 151 15.64 8.20 -15.81
C GLU A 151 15.11 8.06 -14.38
N VAL A 152 15.64 7.12 -13.59
CA VAL A 152 15.27 6.95 -12.18
C VAL A 152 15.83 8.11 -11.36
N THR A 153 17.09 8.48 -11.59
CA THR A 153 17.70 9.66 -10.97
C THR A 153 16.91 10.93 -11.28
N ARG A 154 16.56 11.15 -12.55
CA ARG A 154 15.76 12.30 -12.98
C ARG A 154 14.37 12.31 -12.33
N LEU A 155 13.72 11.15 -12.21
CA LEU A 155 12.42 11.04 -11.54
C LEU A 155 12.52 11.46 -10.08
N LEU A 156 13.51 10.95 -9.34
CA LEU A 156 13.74 11.31 -7.95
C LEU A 156 14.03 12.81 -7.78
N GLU A 157 14.82 13.39 -8.67
CA GLU A 157 15.09 14.83 -8.68
C GLU A 157 13.83 15.67 -8.94
N ALA A 158 13.01 15.28 -9.92
CA ALA A 158 11.76 15.97 -10.24
C ALA A 158 10.74 15.90 -9.10
N LEU A 159 10.63 14.74 -8.45
CA LEU A 159 9.80 14.55 -7.25
C LEU A 159 10.27 15.44 -6.10
N ARG A 160 11.57 15.44 -5.78
CA ARG A 160 12.15 16.32 -4.73
C ARG A 160 11.96 17.80 -5.02
N ALA A 161 11.96 18.18 -6.30
CA ALA A 161 11.71 19.55 -6.73
C ALA A 161 10.22 19.92 -6.73
N GLY A 162 9.31 18.99 -6.38
CA GLY A 162 7.87 19.21 -6.36
C GLY A 162 7.24 19.37 -7.75
N GLN A 163 7.94 19.02 -8.83
CA GLN A 163 7.46 19.20 -10.21
C GLN A 163 6.27 18.30 -10.55
N LEU A 164 6.10 17.23 -9.77
CA LEU A 164 5.05 16.23 -9.93
C LEU A 164 4.00 16.31 -8.81
N ASP A 165 4.06 17.32 -7.95
CA ASP A 165 3.07 17.56 -6.90
C ASP A 165 1.79 18.16 -7.51
N ASP A 166 0.64 17.60 -7.18
CA ASP A 166 -0.66 18.04 -7.70
C ASP A 166 -1.53 18.78 -6.67
N GLY A 167 -1.00 19.00 -5.46
CA GLY A 167 -1.69 19.66 -4.36
C GLY A 167 -2.71 18.78 -3.62
N THR A 168 -2.82 17.50 -3.97
CA THR A 168 -3.67 16.55 -3.24
C THR A 168 -3.22 16.45 -1.77
N PRO A 169 -4.11 16.60 -0.78
CA PRO A 169 -3.74 16.48 0.62
C PRO A 169 -3.41 15.03 1.00
N PRO A 170 -2.65 14.81 2.08
CA PRO A 170 -2.34 13.48 2.57
C PRO A 170 -3.61 12.71 2.95
N ALA A 171 -3.78 11.54 2.35
CA ALA A 171 -4.88 10.62 2.60
C ALA A 171 -4.45 9.48 3.53
N ARG A 172 -5.45 8.90 4.20
CA ARG A 172 -5.30 7.63 4.93
C ARG A 172 -5.31 6.49 3.93
N ILE A 173 -4.15 6.00 3.52
CA ILE A 173 -4.06 4.93 2.51
C ILE A 173 -3.79 3.56 3.16
N HIS A 174 -4.20 2.51 2.46
CA HIS A 174 -3.87 1.13 2.78
C HIS A 174 -2.38 0.85 2.59
N GLY A 175 -1.77 1.41 1.53
CA GLY A 175 -0.33 1.34 1.25
C GLY A 175 0.15 0.03 0.60
N ASP A 176 -0.71 -0.98 0.53
CA ASP A 176 -0.47 -2.26 -0.16
C ASP A 176 -1.77 -2.82 -0.78
N LEU A 177 -2.55 -1.99 -1.48
CA LEU A 177 -3.91 -2.34 -1.93
C LEU A 177 -3.95 -3.12 -3.25
N TRP A 178 -3.37 -4.30 -3.30
CA TRP A 178 -3.52 -5.21 -4.44
C TRP A 178 -4.71 -6.16 -4.24
N ALA A 179 -5.10 -6.92 -5.28
CA ALA A 179 -6.27 -7.81 -5.24
C ALA A 179 -6.32 -8.76 -4.03
N GLY A 180 -5.16 -9.26 -3.60
CA GLY A 180 -5.06 -10.20 -2.48
C GLY A 180 -5.45 -9.60 -1.13
N ASN A 181 -5.33 -8.28 -0.98
CA ASN A 181 -5.63 -7.56 0.25
C ASN A 181 -7.07 -7.02 0.29
N VAL A 182 -7.90 -7.38 -0.71
CA VAL A 182 -9.35 -7.12 -0.74
C VAL A 182 -10.09 -8.46 -0.68
N LEU A 183 -10.54 -8.84 0.52
CA LEU A 183 -11.33 -10.04 0.71
C LEU A 183 -12.81 -9.76 0.40
N TRP A 184 -13.32 -10.36 -0.67
CA TRP A 184 -14.74 -10.31 -1.01
C TRP A 184 -15.52 -11.30 -0.18
N GLY A 185 -16.36 -10.81 0.73
CA GLY A 185 -17.04 -11.70 1.66
C GLY A 185 -17.78 -10.99 2.76
N LYS A 186 -18.07 -11.75 3.81
CA LYS A 186 -18.73 -11.28 5.03
C LYS A 186 -17.95 -11.70 6.26
N VAL A 187 -17.85 -10.82 7.24
CA VAL A 187 -17.22 -11.16 8.53
C VAL A 187 -18.11 -12.12 9.30
N ALA A 188 -17.54 -13.27 9.71
CA ALA A 188 -18.22 -14.31 10.48
C ALA A 188 -18.44 -13.94 11.96
N SER A 189 -17.82 -12.87 12.44
CA SER A 189 -17.79 -12.45 13.84
C SER A 189 -19.18 -12.28 14.46
N ARG A 190 -19.33 -12.82 15.67
CA ARG A 190 -20.52 -12.57 16.51
C ARG A 190 -20.47 -11.23 17.22
N ASN A 191 -19.33 -10.53 17.18
CA ASN A 191 -19.18 -9.20 17.77
C ASN A 191 -20.06 -8.19 17.02
N ARG A 192 -20.88 -7.42 17.77
CA ARG A 192 -21.78 -6.40 17.18
C ARG A 192 -21.02 -5.35 16.37
N ALA A 193 -19.79 -5.02 16.73
CA ALA A 193 -18.96 -4.05 16.02
C ALA A 193 -18.49 -4.55 14.63
N SER A 194 -18.51 -5.87 14.40
CA SER A 194 -17.87 -6.50 13.24
C SER A 194 -18.87 -7.27 12.35
N ARG A 195 -19.99 -7.77 12.91
CA ARG A 195 -20.95 -8.67 12.24
C ARG A 195 -21.66 -8.13 10.98
N ASN A 196 -21.62 -6.81 10.77
CA ASN A 196 -22.28 -6.16 9.64
C ASN A 196 -21.32 -5.83 8.48
N LYS A 197 -20.05 -6.25 8.57
CA LYS A 197 -19.06 -6.02 7.52
C LYS A 197 -19.23 -7.06 6.41
N GLU A 198 -19.52 -6.58 5.21
CA GLU A 198 -19.73 -7.36 3.99
C GLU A 198 -19.27 -6.52 2.79
N GLY A 199 -18.82 -7.16 1.71
CA GLY A 199 -18.28 -6.47 0.53
C GLY A 199 -16.80 -6.77 0.32
N GLY A 200 -16.06 -5.80 -0.24
CA GLY A 200 -14.60 -5.82 -0.26
C GLY A 200 -14.04 -5.39 1.09
N ILE A 201 -13.44 -6.33 1.84
CA ILE A 201 -12.92 -6.12 3.20
C ILE A 201 -11.40 -6.07 3.15
N LEU A 202 -10.81 -5.01 3.73
CA LEU A 202 -9.38 -4.76 3.75
C LEU A 202 -8.66 -5.60 4.81
N ILE A 203 -7.48 -6.11 4.44
CA ILE A 203 -6.54 -6.87 5.29
C ILE A 203 -5.10 -6.46 4.97
N ASP A 204 -4.17 -6.79 5.87
CA ASP A 204 -2.72 -6.70 5.63
C ASP A 204 -2.22 -5.31 5.17
N PRO A 205 -2.60 -4.21 5.85
CA PRO A 205 -2.20 -2.89 5.41
C PRO A 205 -0.75 -2.57 5.72
N SER A 206 -0.10 -1.83 4.82
CA SER A 206 1.06 -1.01 5.11
C SER A 206 0.61 0.44 5.34
N ALA A 207 -0.35 0.65 6.26
CA ALA A 207 -1.12 1.89 6.34
C ALA A 207 -0.27 3.09 6.76
N HIS A 208 -0.38 4.19 6.01
CA HIS A 208 0.29 5.45 6.31
C HIS A 208 -0.43 6.65 5.68
N GLY A 209 0.01 7.86 6.03
CA GLY A 209 -0.37 9.08 5.32
C GLY A 209 0.33 9.17 3.97
N GLY A 210 -0.43 9.10 2.87
CA GLY A 210 0.13 9.03 1.53
C GLY A 210 -0.79 9.65 0.48
N HIS A 211 -0.40 9.54 -0.79
CA HIS A 211 -1.27 9.98 -1.89
C HIS A 211 -2.34 8.90 -2.17
N PRO A 212 -3.63 9.24 -2.16
CA PRO A 212 -4.73 8.26 -2.32
C PRO A 212 -4.67 7.47 -3.63
N ARG A 213 -4.09 8.05 -4.69
CA ARG A 213 -3.88 7.36 -5.96
C ARG A 213 -2.91 6.17 -5.87
N ALA A 214 -2.06 6.09 -4.85
CA ALA A 214 -1.16 4.94 -4.66
C ALA A 214 -1.94 3.62 -4.51
N ASP A 215 -3.05 3.66 -3.77
CA ASP A 215 -3.92 2.49 -3.58
C ASP A 215 -4.64 2.10 -4.88
N LEU A 216 -5.08 3.07 -5.69
CA LEU A 216 -5.66 2.78 -7.01
C LEU A 216 -4.60 2.22 -7.98
N ALA A 217 -3.39 2.75 -7.93
CA ALA A 217 -2.28 2.29 -8.74
C ALA A 217 -1.90 0.83 -8.44
N ALA A 218 -2.00 0.42 -7.18
CA ALA A 218 -1.86 -0.97 -6.77
C ALA A 218 -2.93 -1.87 -7.40
N LEU A 219 -4.19 -1.45 -7.36
CA LEU A 219 -5.31 -2.17 -8.00
C LEU A 219 -5.16 -2.24 -9.53
N TRP A 220 -4.65 -1.18 -10.17
CA TRP A 220 -4.38 -1.19 -11.61
C TRP A 220 -3.20 -2.10 -11.98
N LEU A 221 -2.15 -2.14 -11.15
CA LEU A 221 -0.95 -2.94 -11.42
C LEU A 221 -1.23 -4.44 -11.32
N PHE A 222 -1.94 -4.86 -10.27
CA PHE A 222 -2.18 -6.29 -10.00
C PHE A 222 -3.58 -6.77 -10.40
N GLY A 223 -4.44 -5.85 -10.84
CA GLY A 223 -5.84 -6.11 -11.15
C GLY A 223 -6.73 -6.20 -9.91
N ALA A 224 -8.04 -6.26 -10.14
CA ALA A 224 -9.05 -6.59 -9.12
C ALA A 224 -10.34 -7.07 -9.81
N PRO A 225 -11.19 -7.89 -9.15
CA PRO A 225 -12.52 -8.19 -9.64
C PRO A 225 -13.35 -6.91 -9.83
N HIS A 226 -13.95 -6.76 -11.02
CA HIS A 226 -14.76 -5.57 -11.39
C HIS A 226 -14.02 -4.23 -11.24
N LEU A 227 -12.70 -4.21 -11.50
CA LEU A 227 -11.83 -3.04 -11.34
C LEU A 227 -12.41 -1.73 -11.90
N SER A 228 -12.98 -1.76 -13.12
CA SER A 228 -13.60 -0.57 -13.73
C SER A 228 -14.79 -0.03 -12.95
N SER A 229 -15.52 -0.91 -12.24
CA SER A 229 -16.65 -0.51 -11.38
C SER A 229 -16.17 0.05 -10.04
N ILE A 230 -15.07 -0.47 -9.49
CA ILE A 230 -14.39 0.12 -8.32
C ILE A 230 -13.93 1.53 -8.66
N GLU A 231 -13.19 1.67 -9.76
CA GLU A 231 -12.61 2.93 -10.22
C GLU A 231 -13.68 3.98 -10.51
N GLY A 232 -14.69 3.63 -11.31
CA GLY A 232 -15.77 4.56 -11.64
C GLY A 232 -16.50 5.07 -10.40
N ALA A 233 -16.82 4.17 -9.47
CA ALA A 233 -17.53 4.53 -8.24
C ALA A 233 -16.64 5.32 -7.25
N TYR A 234 -15.34 5.04 -7.23
CA TYR A 234 -14.36 5.81 -6.45
C TYR A 234 -14.30 7.26 -6.94
N PHE A 235 -14.15 7.45 -8.25
CA PHE A 235 -14.05 8.79 -8.85
C PHE A 235 -15.37 9.57 -8.75
N GLU A 236 -16.51 8.91 -8.93
CA GLU A 236 -17.83 9.53 -8.70
C GLU A 236 -17.98 10.07 -7.26
N ALA A 237 -17.44 9.35 -6.27
CA ALA A 237 -17.47 9.76 -4.87
C ALA A 237 -16.34 10.72 -4.46
N SER A 238 -15.36 10.98 -5.33
CA SER A 238 -14.17 11.78 -5.04
C SER A 238 -14.06 12.99 -5.96
N PRO A 239 -14.98 13.97 -5.92
CA PRO A 239 -14.96 15.13 -6.82
C PRO A 239 -13.70 16.00 -6.68
N HIS A 240 -12.90 15.83 -5.62
CA HIS A 240 -11.64 16.55 -5.40
C HIS A 240 -10.44 16.01 -6.17
N VAL A 241 -10.60 14.94 -6.95
CA VAL A 241 -9.53 14.34 -7.79
C VAL A 241 -9.47 14.95 -9.21
N ASP A 242 -10.29 15.99 -9.46
CA ASP A 242 -10.24 16.78 -10.69
C ASP A 242 -8.83 17.37 -10.85
N GLY A 243 -8.06 16.85 -11.82
CA GLY A 243 -6.69 17.32 -12.10
C GLY A 243 -5.60 16.25 -11.94
N TRP A 244 -5.93 15.09 -11.37
CA TRP A 244 -5.01 13.95 -11.26
C TRP A 244 -4.42 13.49 -12.61
N GLY A 245 -5.10 13.77 -13.71
CA GLY A 245 -4.74 13.31 -15.05
C GLY A 245 -4.96 11.80 -15.19
N THR A 246 -5.79 11.37 -16.12
CA THR A 246 -6.06 9.94 -16.36
C THR A 246 -5.09 9.32 -17.38
N GLY A 247 -4.01 10.03 -17.72
CA GLY A 247 -3.00 9.56 -18.67
C GLY A 247 -2.13 8.45 -18.09
N ALA A 248 -1.53 7.64 -18.97
CA ALA A 248 -0.63 6.55 -18.61
C ALA A 248 0.54 7.02 -17.72
N GLN A 249 1.05 8.24 -17.93
CA GLN A 249 2.12 8.85 -17.15
C GLN A 249 1.79 8.92 -15.65
N SER A 250 0.59 9.36 -15.30
CA SER A 250 0.18 9.50 -13.90
C SER A 250 -0.04 8.13 -13.24
N VAL A 251 -0.47 7.13 -14.01
CA VAL A 251 -0.50 5.74 -13.54
C VAL A 251 0.91 5.22 -13.27
N ASP A 252 1.83 5.37 -14.22
CA ASP A 252 3.23 4.91 -14.12
C ASP A 252 3.94 5.52 -12.90
N LEU A 253 3.66 6.79 -12.59
CA LEU A 253 4.21 7.51 -11.45
C LEU A 253 3.81 6.85 -10.12
N HIS A 254 2.51 6.62 -9.91
CA HIS A 254 2.03 6.04 -8.66
C HIS A 254 2.28 4.53 -8.54
N GLN A 255 2.61 3.84 -9.64
CA GLN A 255 3.04 2.44 -9.61
C GLN A 255 4.49 2.24 -9.18
N GLN A 256 5.33 3.29 -9.25
CA GLN A 256 6.77 3.19 -8.97
C GLN A 256 7.08 2.57 -7.61
N HIS A 257 6.36 2.95 -6.54
CA HIS A 257 6.65 2.43 -5.20
C HIS A 257 6.49 0.91 -5.12
N LEU A 258 5.38 0.37 -5.64
CA LEU A 258 5.17 -1.08 -5.62
C LEU A 258 6.08 -1.81 -6.61
N LEU A 259 6.40 -1.22 -7.76
CA LEU A 259 7.37 -1.80 -8.69
C LEU A 259 8.78 -1.88 -8.07
N TRP A 260 9.25 -0.82 -7.40
CA TRP A 260 10.52 -0.82 -6.70
C TRP A 260 10.52 -1.74 -5.47
N LEU A 261 9.38 -1.87 -4.78
CA LEU A 261 9.24 -2.82 -3.67
C LEU A 261 9.39 -4.26 -4.20
N HIS A 262 8.71 -4.58 -5.30
CA HIS A 262 8.84 -5.90 -5.93
C HIS A 262 10.24 -6.13 -6.49
N ALA A 263 10.89 -5.10 -7.06
CA ALA A 263 12.28 -5.19 -7.48
C ALA A 263 13.23 -5.46 -6.31
N ALA A 264 13.02 -4.84 -5.15
CA ALA A 264 13.85 -5.05 -3.97
C ALA A 264 13.63 -6.44 -3.32
N VAL A 265 12.39 -6.95 -3.32
CA VAL A 265 12.02 -8.22 -2.67
C VAL A 265 12.26 -9.42 -3.59
N PHE A 266 11.91 -9.30 -4.87
CA PHE A 266 11.90 -10.42 -5.84
C PHE A 266 12.94 -10.27 -6.96
N GLY A 267 13.52 -9.08 -7.16
CA GLY A 267 14.48 -8.81 -8.22
C GLY A 267 13.89 -8.95 -9.64
N GLY A 268 14.76 -9.27 -10.60
CA GLY A 268 14.34 -9.70 -11.94
C GLY A 268 13.61 -8.61 -12.76
N GLY A 269 12.53 -9.03 -13.45
CA GLY A 269 11.82 -8.20 -14.44
C GLY A 269 11.26 -6.88 -13.90
N TYR A 270 10.97 -6.80 -12.60
CA TYR A 270 10.45 -5.60 -11.96
C TYR A 270 11.42 -4.41 -12.02
N VAL A 271 12.74 -4.65 -12.04
CA VAL A 271 13.73 -3.57 -12.22
C VAL A 271 13.53 -2.90 -13.58
N GLY A 272 13.40 -3.71 -14.65
CA GLY A 272 13.20 -3.20 -16.00
C GLY A 272 11.88 -2.46 -16.16
N GLU A 273 10.80 -2.95 -15.52
CA GLU A 273 9.49 -2.31 -15.55
C GLU A 273 9.47 -0.97 -14.79
N ALA A 274 10.06 -0.93 -13.59
CA ALA A 274 10.19 0.29 -12.80
C ALA A 274 10.97 1.38 -13.58
N VAL A 275 12.12 1.00 -14.14
CA VAL A 275 12.95 1.88 -14.96
C VAL A 275 12.20 2.38 -16.20
N ALA A 276 11.51 1.50 -16.92
CA ALA A 276 10.72 1.89 -18.09
C ALA A 276 9.56 2.84 -17.73
N GLY A 277 8.91 2.61 -16.59
CA GLY A 277 7.87 3.49 -16.04
C GLY A 277 8.41 4.86 -15.67
N ALA A 278 9.54 4.92 -14.95
CA ALA A 278 10.23 6.18 -14.65
C ALA A 278 10.58 6.94 -15.93
N GLY A 279 11.10 6.22 -16.94
CA GLY A 279 11.38 6.77 -18.27
C GLY A 279 10.16 7.35 -18.98
N ARG A 280 8.96 6.76 -18.82
CA ARG A 280 7.70 7.32 -19.35
C ARG A 280 7.33 8.61 -18.63
N VAL A 281 7.40 8.63 -17.30
CA VAL A 281 7.09 9.81 -16.49
C VAL A 281 7.97 10.99 -16.86
N VAL A 282 9.29 10.80 -16.90
CA VAL A 282 10.25 11.90 -17.06
C VAL A 282 10.43 12.39 -18.50
N ARG A 283 9.86 11.71 -19.51
CA ARG A 283 9.86 12.19 -20.90
C ARG A 283 8.88 13.34 -21.12
N GLU A 284 7.94 13.52 -20.20
CA GLU A 284 6.87 14.51 -20.28
C GLU A 284 7.08 15.69 -19.30
N LEU A 285 8.21 15.67 -18.57
CA LEU A 285 8.72 16.80 -17.76
C LEU A 285 9.45 17.81 -18.63
#